data_AF-A0A378QDJ7-F1
#
_entry.id   AF-A0A378QDJ7-F1
#
_cell.length_a   1.000
_cell.length_b   1.000
_cell.length_c   1.000
_cell.angle_alpha   90.00
_cell.angle_beta   90.00
_cell.angle_gamma   90.00
#
_symmetry.space_group_name_H-M   'P 1'
#
loop_
_entity.id
_entity.type
_entity.pdbx_description
1 polymer ?
#
loop_
_entity_poly.entity_id
_entity_poly.type
_entity_poly.pdbx_seq_one_letter_code
_entity_poly.pdbx_strand_id
1 'polypeptide(L)'
;MEHGNNTTGLFIMKTNAENQKKYRENQLNKGSKRLDTYIDAENSKQLEYLVKEMGLSKRAIIEILISTEFTRLKCYNLAKTKKL
;
A
#
# COMPACT_ATOMS: atom_id res chain seq x y z
N MET A 1 43.86 -36.46 17.69
CA MET A 1 42.40 -36.66 17.79
C MET A 1 41.77 -35.29 17.66
N GLU A 2 41.20 -35.02 16.50
CA GLU A 2 40.47 -33.79 16.20
C GLU A 2 39.15 -33.77 16.98
N HIS A 3 38.78 -32.62 17.53
CA HIS A 3 37.36 -32.30 17.73
C HIS A 3 37.11 -30.83 17.37
N GLY A 4 36.91 -30.64 16.06
CA GLY A 4 35.79 -29.92 15.45
C GLY A 4 35.24 -28.67 16.12
N ASN A 5 35.47 -27.53 15.46
CA ASN A 5 34.64 -26.34 15.54
C ASN A 5 33.16 -26.65 15.21
N ASN A 6 32.25 -26.53 16.18
CA ASN A 6 30.82 -26.49 15.90
C ASN A 6 30.32 -25.06 15.98
N THR A 7 30.53 -24.34 14.88
CA THR A 7 29.78 -23.14 14.52
C THR A 7 28.32 -23.53 14.24
N THR A 8 27.50 -23.70 15.27
CA THR A 8 26.04 -23.78 15.07
C THR A 8 25.49 -22.36 15.03
N GLY A 9 25.32 -21.86 13.80
CA GLY A 9 24.56 -20.65 13.50
C GLY A 9 23.20 -20.71 14.17
N LEU A 10 23.06 -19.97 15.28
CA LEU A 10 21.79 -19.73 15.94
C LEU A 10 20.96 -18.84 15.01
N PHE A 11 20.24 -19.46 14.07
CA PHE A 11 19.11 -18.81 13.42
C PHE A 11 18.12 -18.50 14.54
N ILE A 12 18.21 -17.31 15.13
CA ILE A 12 17.23 -16.80 16.09
C ILE A 12 15.94 -16.62 15.28
N MET A 13 15.14 -17.68 15.22
CA MET A 13 13.81 -17.66 14.67
C MET A 13 13.03 -16.66 15.51
N LYS A 14 12.73 -15.50 14.92
CA LYS A 14 11.98 -14.45 15.61
C LYS A 14 10.66 -15.03 16.10
N THR A 15 10.36 -14.79 17.35
CA THR A 15 9.09 -15.18 17.95
C THR A 15 7.94 -14.47 17.21
N ASN A 16 6.73 -15.05 17.26
CA ASN A 16 5.55 -14.44 16.67
C ASN A 16 5.30 -13.01 17.18
N ALA A 17 5.63 -12.75 18.45
CA ALA A 17 5.55 -11.42 19.05
C ALA A 17 6.53 -10.42 18.40
N GLU A 18 7.78 -10.83 18.14
CA GLU A 18 8.78 -10.00 17.47
C GLU A 18 8.42 -9.74 16.01
N ASN A 19 7.84 -10.72 15.32
CA ASN A 19 7.35 -10.55 13.95
C ASN A 19 6.19 -9.54 13.89
N GLN A 20 5.24 -9.61 14.83
CA GLN A 20 4.15 -8.65 14.93
C GLN A 20 4.64 -7.25 15.31
N LYS A 21 5.62 -7.15 16.22
CA LYS A 21 6.25 -5.87 16.58
C LYS A 21 6.91 -5.23 15.36
N LYS A 22 7.73 -6.00 14.64
CA LYS A 22 8.39 -5.55 13.40
C LYS A 22 7.38 -5.15 12.33
N TYR A 23 6.26 -5.86 12.20
CA TYR A 23 5.17 -5.48 11.30
C TYR A 23 4.60 -4.10 11.66
N ARG A 24 4.26 -3.87 12.93
CA ARG A 24 3.73 -2.58 13.40
C ARG A 24 4.73 -1.44 13.19
N GLU A 25 5.99 -1.65 13.52
CA GLU A 25 7.08 -0.68 13.29
C GLU A 25 7.25 -0.37 11.79
N ASN A 26 7.19 -1.39 10.94
CA ASN A 26 7.25 -1.20 9.49
C ASN A 26 6.03 -0.45 8.93
N GLN A 27 4.84 -0.58 9.52
CA GLN A 27 3.68 0.20 9.11
C GLN A 27 3.81 1.68 9.53
N LEU A 28 4.29 1.93 10.76
CA LEU A 28 4.53 3.29 11.27
C LEU A 28 5.59 4.04 10.44
N ASN A 29 6.66 3.35 10.04
CA ASN A 29 7.78 3.95 9.31
C ASN A 29 7.54 4.14 7.81
N LYS A 30 6.45 3.61 7.24
CA LYS A 30 6.18 3.70 5.79
C LYS A 30 5.54 5.01 5.34
N GLY A 31 5.15 5.89 6.26
CA GLY A 31 4.49 7.17 5.93
C GLY A 31 3.12 7.03 5.25
N SER A 32 2.69 5.81 4.94
CA SER A 32 1.39 5.50 4.36
C SER A 32 0.31 5.50 5.44
N LYS A 33 -0.80 6.18 5.17
CA LYS A 33 -2.00 6.09 6.02
C LYS A 33 -2.95 5.03 5.46
N ARG A 34 -3.63 4.32 6.36
CA ARG A 34 -4.70 3.40 5.98
C ARG A 34 -5.96 4.21 5.67
N LEU A 35 -6.62 3.87 4.57
CA LEU A 35 -7.93 4.38 4.18
C LEU A 35 -8.94 3.24 4.26
N ASP A 36 -9.82 3.29 5.25
CA ASP A 36 -10.98 2.40 5.32
C ASP A 36 -12.19 3.16 4.76
N THR A 37 -12.78 2.66 3.69
CA THR A 37 -13.91 3.30 3.01
C THR A 37 -14.96 2.27 2.63
N TYR A 38 -16.22 2.71 2.67
CA TYR A 38 -17.33 1.96 2.12
C TYR A 38 -17.57 2.41 0.69
N ILE A 39 -17.67 1.45 -0.23
CA ILE A 39 -18.08 1.67 -1.61
C ILE A 39 -19.43 1.00 -1.82
N ASP A 40 -20.36 1.68 -2.48
CA ASP A 40 -21.63 1.06 -2.83
C ASP A 40 -21.44 -0.09 -3.83
N ALA A 41 -22.49 -0.88 -3.98
CA ALA A 41 -22.46 -2.08 -4.80
C ALA A 41 -22.17 -1.81 -6.28
N GLU A 42 -22.60 -0.66 -6.81
CA GLU A 42 -22.42 -0.34 -8.22
C GLU A 42 -20.97 0.08 -8.50
N ASN A 43 -20.42 0.97 -7.67
CA ASN A 43 -19.01 1.34 -7.71
C ASN A 43 -18.09 0.13 -7.47
N SER A 44 -18.50 -0.81 -6.62
CA SER A 44 -17.77 -2.07 -6.44
C SER A 44 -17.74 -2.91 -7.72
N LYS A 45 -18.85 -3.02 -8.47
CA LYS A 45 -18.86 -3.75 -9.75
C LYS A 45 -17.97 -3.09 -10.79
N GLN A 46 -18.00 -1.77 -10.88
CA GLN A 46 -17.13 -1.01 -11.79
C GLN A 46 -15.65 -1.22 -11.46
N LEU A 47 -15.30 -1.25 -10.17
CA LEU A 47 -13.95 -1.56 -9.73
C LEU A 47 -13.53 -2.98 -10.12
N GLU A 48 -14.41 -3.98 -9.97
CA GLU A 48 -14.13 -5.36 -10.41
C GLU A 48 -13.93 -5.48 -11.93
N TYR A 49 -14.69 -4.70 -12.71
CA TYR A 49 -14.49 -4.62 -14.15
C TYR A 49 -13.08 -4.08 -14.47
N LEU A 50 -12.68 -2.96 -13.85
CA LEU A 50 -11.34 -2.37 -14.06
C LEU A 50 -10.21 -3.32 -13.65
N VAL A 51 -10.39 -4.11 -12.59
CA VAL A 51 -9.42 -5.15 -12.19
C VAL A 51 -9.20 -6.16 -13.30
N LYS A 52 -10.28 -6.61 -13.96
CA LYS A 52 -10.21 -7.57 -15.06
C LYS A 52 -9.55 -6.98 -16.31
N GLU A 53 -9.94 -5.76 -16.67
CA GLU A 53 -9.42 -5.10 -17.88
C GLU A 53 -7.95 -4.71 -17.76
N MET A 54 -7.54 -4.17 -16.60
CA MET A 54 -6.19 -3.64 -16.43
C MET A 54 -5.19 -4.67 -15.87
N GLY A 55 -5.69 -5.79 -15.33
CA GLY A 55 -4.85 -6.78 -14.65
C GLY A 55 -4.18 -6.26 -13.38
N LEU A 56 -4.71 -5.17 -12.81
CA LEU A 56 -4.17 -4.52 -11.61
C LEU A 56 -4.98 -4.86 -10.37
N SER A 57 -4.34 -4.77 -9.21
CA SER A 57 -5.06 -4.90 -7.93
C SER A 57 -6.03 -3.73 -7.72
N LYS A 58 -7.14 -3.98 -7.00
CA LYS A 58 -8.09 -2.95 -6.56
C LYS A 58 -7.41 -1.73 -5.94
N ARG A 59 -6.41 -1.98 -5.08
CA ARG A 59 -5.61 -0.93 -4.44
C ARG A 59 -4.90 -0.05 -5.46
N ALA A 60 -4.20 -0.65 -6.42
CA ALA A 60 -3.45 0.08 -7.43
C ALA A 60 -4.38 0.94 -8.31
N ILE A 61 -5.55 0.40 -8.67
CA ILE A 61 -6.57 1.14 -9.43
C ILE A 61 -7.05 2.36 -8.63
N ILE A 62 -7.38 2.17 -7.35
CA ILE A 62 -7.80 3.28 -6.47
C ILE A 62 -6.71 4.35 -6.34
N GLU A 63 -5.44 3.95 -6.17
CA GLU A 63 -4.30 4.89 -6.10
C GLU A 63 -4.16 5.72 -7.40
N ILE A 64 -4.35 5.10 -8.57
CA ILE A 64 -4.35 5.78 -9.88
C ILE A 64 -5.50 6.77 -9.99
N LEU A 65 -6.72 6.35 -9.61
CA LEU A 65 -7.91 7.20 -9.68
C LEU A 65 -7.78 8.43 -8.78
N ILE A 66 -7.30 8.24 -7.54
CA ILE A 66 -7.04 9.34 -6.61
C ILE A 66 -6.00 10.31 -7.19
N SER A 67 -4.91 9.80 -7.74
CA SER A 67 -3.82 10.63 -8.27
C SER A 67 -4.27 11.43 -9.51
N THR A 68 -5.04 10.79 -10.39
CA THR A 68 -5.62 11.41 -11.58
C THR A 68 -6.59 12.53 -11.20
N GLU A 69 -7.50 12.25 -10.26
CA GLU A 69 -8.49 13.21 -9.81
C GLU A 69 -7.85 14.41 -9.11
N PHE A 70 -6.87 14.16 -8.24
CA PHE A 70 -6.11 15.23 -7.59
C PHE A 70 -5.42 16.14 -8.60
N THR A 71 -4.79 15.56 -9.63
CA THR A 71 -4.14 16.32 -10.70
C THR A 71 -5.16 17.18 -11.46
N ARG A 72 -6.32 16.62 -11.81
CA ARG A 72 -7.42 17.33 -12.47
C ARG A 72 -7.89 18.54 -11.65
N LEU A 73 -8.14 18.33 -10.35
CA LEU A 73 -8.59 19.39 -9.44
C LEU A 73 -7.53 20.49 -9.27
N LYS A 74 -6.25 20.13 -9.15
CA LYS A 74 -5.15 21.08 -9.08
C LYS A 74 -5.07 21.95 -10.34
N CYS A 75 -5.14 21.33 -11.52
CA CYS A 75 -5.14 22.05 -12.80
C CYS A 75 -6.36 22.97 -12.94
N TYR A 76 -7.55 22.51 -12.55
CA TYR A 76 -8.77 23.31 -12.56
C TYR A 76 -8.64 24.57 -11.67
N ASN A 77 -8.13 24.41 -10.45
CA ASN A 77 -7.94 25.53 -9.53
C ASN A 77 -6.88 26.53 -10.02
N LEU A 78 -5.80 26.05 -10.64
CA LEU A 78 -4.79 26.90 -11.28
C LEU A 78 -5.38 27.70 -12.45
N ALA A 79 -6.21 27.08 -13.29
CA ALA A 79 -6.86 27.77 -14.40
C ALA A 79 -7.85 28.84 -13.93
N LYS A 80 -8.56 28.57 -12.82
CA LYS A 80 -9.48 29.53 -12.21
C LYS A 80 -8.76 30.75 -11.62
N THR A 81 -7.60 30.53 -10.99
CA THR A 81 -6.81 31.59 -10.34
C THR A 81 -5.99 32.43 -11.32
N LYS A 82 -5.60 31.88 -12.48
CA LYS A 82 -4.91 32.63 -13.55
C LYS A 82 -5.82 33.49 -14.44
N LYS A 83 -7.14 33.46 -14.23
CA LYS A 83 -8.12 34.28 -14.94
C LYS A 83 -8.36 35.66 -14.29
N LEU A 84 -7.43 36.14 -13.45
CA LEU A 84 -7.43 37.49 -12.87
C LEU A 84 -6.24 38.29 -13.41
#